data_AF-A0A0Q6UKF5-F1
#
_entry.id   AF-A0A0Q6UKF5-F1
#
_cell.length_a   1.000
_cell.length_b   1.000
_cell.length_c   1.000
_cell.angle_alpha   90.00
_cell.angle_beta   90.00
_cell.angle_gamma   90.00
#
_symmetry.space_group_name_H-M   'P 1'
#
loop_
_entity.id
_entity.type
_entity.pdbx_description
1 polymer ?
#
loop_
_entity_poly.entity_id
_entity_poly.type
_entity_poly.pdbx_seq_one_letter_code
_entity_poly.pdbx_strand_id
1 'polypeptide(L)'
;MDFLPGFWKNFGGSFNYAYTTSKSPAIAPFPGISKHNVNVIGYYETPKYGIRAVYNYRSDYALNANGTYTGAARSVRARGQLDMSASYNVNDNLTVSLDAYNLTDSKRFEYENDTKVSRWVDYDGRTFTLTARATF
;
A
#
# COMPACT_ATOMS: atom_id res chain seq x y z
N MET A 1 28.30 -0.81 11.06
CA MET A 1 28.00 0.54 10.55
C MET A 1 26.76 1.01 11.30
N ASP A 2 26.93 1.67 12.45
CA ASP A 2 25.82 2.15 13.27
C ASP A 2 25.49 3.58 12.85
N PHE A 3 24.37 3.76 12.16
CA PHE A 3 23.99 5.02 11.52
C PHE A 3 23.46 6.07 12.53
N LEU A 4 22.99 5.67 13.73
CA LEU A 4 22.54 6.59 14.78
C LEU A 4 22.79 6.04 16.21
N PRO A 5 23.38 6.81 17.15
CA PRO A 5 23.55 6.40 18.55
C PRO A 5 22.22 6.48 19.34
N GLY A 6 22.01 5.55 20.27
CA GLY A 6 20.87 5.55 21.22
C GLY A 6 19.65 4.72 20.78
N PHE A 7 18.45 5.09 21.21
CA PHE A 7 17.17 4.40 20.94
C PHE A 7 16.91 4.17 19.44
N TRP A 8 17.45 5.05 18.59
CA TRP A 8 17.26 5.03 17.13
C TRP A 8 18.16 4.04 16.38
N LYS A 9 19.10 3.36 17.05
CA LYS A 9 20.06 2.45 16.38
C LYS A 9 19.40 1.30 15.61
N ASN A 10 18.23 0.89 16.08
CA ASN A 10 17.44 -0.22 15.56
C ASN A 10 16.32 0.26 14.61
N PHE A 11 16.14 1.58 14.48
CA PHE A 11 15.14 2.18 13.63
C PHE A 11 15.69 2.33 12.22
N GLY A 12 14.94 1.87 11.24
CA GLY A 12 15.21 2.06 9.83
C GLY A 12 13.94 2.45 9.10
N GLY A 13 14.10 2.98 7.90
CA GLY A 13 12.98 3.37 7.09
C GLY A 13 13.39 3.67 5.66
N SER A 14 12.40 3.68 4.79
CA SER A 14 12.55 4.05 3.40
C SER A 14 11.36 4.91 2.97
N PHE A 15 11.63 5.89 2.14
CA PHE A 15 10.62 6.75 1.55
C PHE A 15 10.84 6.78 0.05
N ASN A 16 9.77 6.52 -0.70
CA ASN A 16 9.75 6.63 -2.15
C ASN A 16 8.57 7.50 -2.58
N TYR A 17 8.86 8.44 -3.48
CA TYR A 17 7.86 9.25 -4.14
C TYR A 17 8.11 9.23 -5.64
N ALA A 18 7.07 8.94 -6.41
CA ALA A 18 7.13 8.95 -7.87
C ALA A 18 6.05 9.89 -8.42
N TYR A 19 6.50 10.81 -9.28
CA TYR A 19 5.62 11.68 -10.07
C TYR A 19 5.65 11.25 -11.53
N THR A 20 4.49 10.94 -12.10
CA THR A 20 4.38 10.53 -13.49
C THR A 20 3.51 11.52 -14.27
N THR A 21 4.10 12.10 -15.32
CA THR A 21 3.38 12.89 -16.32
C THR A 21 3.37 12.12 -17.64
N SER A 22 2.21 12.07 -18.28
CA SER A 22 2.06 11.42 -19.58
C SER A 22 1.34 12.39 -20.50
N LYS A 23 2.02 12.79 -21.58
CA LYS A 23 1.44 13.60 -22.66
C LYS A 23 0.97 12.66 -23.75
N SER A 24 -0.34 12.51 -23.91
CA SER A 24 -0.94 11.82 -25.05
C SER A 24 -1.33 12.87 -26.11
N PRO A 25 -0.99 12.66 -27.40
CA PRO A 25 -1.51 13.48 -28.50
C PRO A 25 -3.01 13.23 -28.76
N ALA A 26 -3.59 12.17 -28.19
CA ALA A 26 -5.02 11.93 -28.16
C ALA A 26 -5.65 12.52 -26.89
N ILE A 27 -6.90 12.98 -26.98
CA ILE A 27 -7.69 13.69 -25.95
C ILE A 27 -7.83 12.92 -24.61
N ALA A 28 -7.37 11.67 -24.52
CA ALA A 28 -7.47 10.83 -23.32
C ALA A 28 -6.10 10.57 -22.65
N PRO A 29 -6.01 10.67 -21.29
CA PRO A 29 -4.82 10.29 -20.54
C PRO A 29 -4.57 8.78 -20.63
N PHE A 30 -3.32 8.36 -20.45
CA PHE A 30 -2.98 6.93 -20.42
C PHE A 30 -3.70 6.23 -19.25
N PRO A 31 -4.40 5.12 -19.51
CA PRO A 31 -5.09 4.35 -18.49
C PRO A 31 -4.08 3.67 -17.55
N GLY A 32 -4.46 3.51 -16.28
CA GLY A 32 -3.70 2.74 -15.29
C GLY A 32 -2.50 3.45 -14.67
N ILE A 33 -2.30 4.74 -14.94
CA ILE A 33 -1.17 5.53 -14.40
C ILE A 33 -1.68 6.59 -13.42
N SER A 34 -1.23 6.50 -12.17
CA SER A 34 -1.45 7.57 -11.18
C SER A 34 -0.33 8.58 -11.25
N LYS A 35 -0.70 9.86 -11.14
CA LYS A 35 0.26 10.98 -11.17
C LYS A 35 1.18 10.99 -9.95
N HIS A 36 0.66 10.65 -8.78
CA HIS A 36 1.42 10.64 -7.55
C HIS A 36 1.35 9.26 -6.90
N ASN A 37 2.52 8.68 -6.61
CA ASN A 37 2.65 7.47 -5.81
C ASN A 37 3.63 7.76 -4.67
N VAL A 38 3.27 7.36 -3.47
CA VAL A 38 4.07 7.47 -2.25
C VAL A 38 4.14 6.09 -1.62
N ASN A 39 5.33 5.65 -1.24
CA ASN A 39 5.52 4.48 -0.41
C ASN A 39 6.44 4.85 0.75
N VAL A 40 5.94 4.71 1.97
CA VAL A 40 6.67 4.99 3.20
C VAL A 40 6.78 3.69 3.98
N ILE A 41 7.99 3.30 4.32
CA ILE A 41 8.29 2.13 5.14
C ILE A 41 9.02 2.62 6.38
N GLY A 42 8.54 2.26 7.55
CA GLY A 42 9.27 2.41 8.81
C GLY A 42 9.39 1.06 9.48
N TYR A 43 10.53 0.77 10.07
CA TYR A 43 10.72 -0.45 10.84
C TYR A 43 11.65 -0.22 12.02
N TYR A 44 11.48 -1.05 13.03
CA TYR A 44 12.33 -1.11 14.19
C TYR A 44 12.65 -2.57 14.44
N GLU A 45 13.91 -2.95 14.31
CA GLU A 45 14.36 -4.34 14.39
C GLU A 45 15.37 -4.54 15.51
N THR A 46 15.10 -5.53 16.36
CA THR A 46 16.01 -5.96 17.42
C THR A 46 16.22 -7.48 17.30
N PRO A 47 17.23 -8.05 17.98
CA PRO A 47 17.41 -9.50 18.00
C PRO A 47 16.22 -10.28 18.58
N LYS A 48 15.38 -9.63 19.41
CA LYS A 48 14.26 -10.28 20.10
C LYS A 48 12.90 -9.98 19.48
N TYR A 49 12.72 -8.82 18.87
CA TYR A 49 11.47 -8.41 18.26
C TYR A 49 11.69 -7.42 17.14
N GLY A 50 10.77 -7.42 16.18
CA GLY A 50 10.71 -6.46 15.09
C GLY A 50 9.32 -5.89 14.95
N ILE A 51 9.21 -4.64 14.53
CA ILE A 51 7.95 -4.05 14.07
C ILE A 51 8.21 -3.29 12.78
N ARG A 52 7.29 -3.41 11.83
CA ARG A 52 7.33 -2.75 10.53
C ARG A 52 5.97 -2.17 10.22
N ALA A 53 5.95 -0.96 9.69
CA ALA A 53 4.79 -0.28 9.16
C ALA A 53 5.08 0.16 7.73
N VAL A 54 4.12 -0.04 6.83
CA VAL A 54 4.22 0.30 5.42
C VAL A 54 2.97 1.07 5.02
N TYR A 55 3.15 2.29 4.57
CA TYR A 55 2.09 3.13 4.04
C TYR A 55 2.27 3.37 2.55
N ASN A 56 1.37 2.81 1.75
CA ASN A 56 1.34 3.00 0.32
C ASN A 56 0.20 3.94 -0.04
N TYR A 57 0.47 5.04 -0.73
CA TYR A 57 -0.54 5.95 -1.25
C TYR A 57 -0.39 6.14 -2.75
N ARG A 58 -1.53 6.17 -3.43
CA ARG A 58 -1.62 6.37 -4.87
C ARG A 58 -2.78 7.31 -5.19
N SER A 59 -2.51 8.34 -6.00
CA SER A 59 -3.55 9.26 -6.47
C SER A 59 -4.54 8.56 -7.38
N ASP A 60 -5.65 9.23 -7.70
CA ASP A 60 -6.59 8.75 -8.70
C ASP A 60 -5.90 8.50 -10.05
N TYR A 61 -6.48 7.56 -10.81
CA TYR A 61 -6.02 7.22 -12.15
C TYR A 61 -7.19 6.90 -13.06
N ALA A 62 -7.02 7.24 -14.34
CA ALA A 62 -7.97 6.88 -15.39
C ALA A 62 -7.86 5.39 -15.72
N LEU A 63 -8.98 4.77 -16.10
CA LEU A 63 -9.06 3.45 -16.68
C LEU A 63 -9.53 3.56 -18.13
N ASN A 64 -9.28 2.52 -18.92
CA ASN A 64 -9.78 2.47 -20.30
C ASN A 64 -11.30 2.56 -20.33
N ALA A 65 -11.84 3.37 -21.25
CA ALA A 65 -13.27 3.47 -21.55
C ALA A 65 -13.81 2.26 -22.35
N ASN A 66 -12.98 1.27 -22.65
CA ASN A 66 -13.38 0.12 -23.45
C ASN A 66 -14.39 -0.76 -22.65
N GLY A 67 -15.57 -1.02 -23.20
CA GLY A 67 -16.61 -1.84 -22.56
C GLY A 67 -17.53 -1.11 -21.55
N THR A 68 -17.62 0.22 -21.61
CA THR A 68 -18.70 0.99 -20.96
C THR A 68 -19.91 1.11 -21.89
N TYR A 69 -21.13 0.96 -21.36
CA TYR A 69 -22.38 1.09 -22.12
C TYR A 69 -22.52 2.47 -22.79
N THR A 70 -21.87 3.48 -22.24
CA THR A 70 -21.91 4.89 -22.68
C THR A 70 -20.65 5.35 -23.43
N GLY A 71 -19.61 4.51 -23.52
CA GLY A 71 -18.28 4.93 -24.00
C GLY A 71 -17.52 5.89 -23.07
N ALA A 72 -17.98 6.06 -21.82
CA ALA A 72 -17.46 7.06 -20.88
C ALA A 72 -16.12 6.69 -20.24
N ALA A 73 -15.36 7.71 -19.84
CA ALA A 73 -14.11 7.53 -19.12
C ALA A 73 -14.35 6.91 -17.73
N ARG A 74 -13.53 5.92 -17.37
CA ARG A 74 -13.53 5.29 -16.05
C ARG A 74 -12.39 5.87 -15.21
N SER A 75 -12.57 5.97 -13.90
CA SER A 75 -11.51 6.39 -12.98
C SER A 75 -11.57 5.64 -11.68
N VAL A 76 -10.42 5.49 -11.01
CA VAL A 76 -10.32 4.91 -9.68
C VAL A 76 -9.91 6.01 -8.71
N ARG A 77 -10.57 6.07 -7.56
CA ARG A 77 -10.27 7.06 -6.52
C ARG A 77 -8.86 6.87 -5.94
N ALA A 78 -8.24 7.96 -5.52
CA ALA A 78 -7.05 7.91 -4.68
C ALA A 78 -7.28 7.02 -3.44
N ARG A 79 -6.30 6.17 -3.13
CA ARG A 79 -6.31 5.24 -2.00
C ARG A 79 -4.95 5.26 -1.31
N GLY A 80 -4.97 5.28 0.02
CA GLY A 80 -3.81 5.01 0.86
C GLY A 80 -4.05 3.74 1.67
N GLN A 81 -3.06 2.89 1.84
CA GLN A 81 -3.15 1.65 2.59
C GLN A 81 -2.01 1.58 3.60
N LEU A 82 -2.35 1.33 4.88
CA LEU A 82 -1.40 1.04 5.93
C LEU A 82 -1.39 -0.46 6.22
N ASP A 83 -0.23 -1.07 6.12
CA ASP A 83 0.04 -2.44 6.54
C ASP A 83 1.06 -2.41 7.69
N MET A 84 0.89 -3.30 8.66
CA MET A 84 1.81 -3.44 9.79
C MET A 84 2.17 -4.91 9.98
N SER A 85 3.38 -5.14 10.45
CA SER A 85 3.89 -6.46 10.80
C SER A 85 4.67 -6.34 12.10
N ALA A 86 4.45 -7.27 13.02
CA ALA A 86 5.21 -7.37 14.26
C ALA A 86 5.71 -8.81 14.40
N SER A 87 6.96 -8.98 14.81
CA SER A 87 7.57 -10.28 15.05
C SER A 87 8.23 -10.33 16.41
N TYR A 88 8.24 -11.50 17.02
CA TYR A 88 8.85 -11.76 18.31
C TYR A 88 9.53 -13.13 18.29
N ASN A 89 10.83 -13.13 18.56
CA ASN A 89 11.62 -14.33 18.74
C ASN A 89 11.40 -14.81 20.17
N VAL A 90 10.63 -15.91 20.30
CA VAL A 90 10.39 -16.56 21.58
C VAL A 90 11.70 -17.14 22.08
N ASN A 91 12.37 -17.92 21.22
CA ASN A 91 13.69 -18.53 21.44
C ASN A 91 14.49 -18.50 20.11
N ASP A 92 15.74 -18.95 20.12
CA ASP A 92 16.60 -19.01 18.91
C ASP A 92 16.04 -19.88 17.77
N ASN A 93 15.10 -20.77 18.10
CA ASN A 93 14.48 -21.72 17.17
C ASN A 93 13.00 -21.42 16.89
N LEU A 94 12.40 -20.38 17.50
CA LEU A 94 10.97 -20.11 17.38
C LEU A 94 10.67 -18.61 17.30
N THR A 95 10.06 -18.21 16.19
CA THR A 95 9.57 -16.85 15.96
C THR A 95 8.06 -16.87 15.78
N VAL A 96 7.36 -15.94 16.41
CA VAL A 96 5.94 -15.67 16.18
C VAL A 96 5.79 -14.29 15.57
N SER A 97 4.96 -14.17 14.53
CA SER A 97 4.69 -12.92 13.85
C SER A 97 3.20 -12.68 13.70
N LEU A 98 2.80 -11.41 13.77
CA LEU A 98 1.46 -10.92 13.52
C LEU A 98 1.53 -9.89 12.40
N ASP A 99 0.87 -10.19 11.29
CA ASP A 99 0.72 -9.30 10.15
C ASP A 99 -0.71 -8.75 10.11
N ALA A 100 -0.83 -7.46 9.88
CA ALA A 100 -2.08 -6.74 9.78
C ALA A 100 -2.10 -5.92 8.48
N TYR A 101 -2.99 -6.29 7.57
CA TYR A 101 -3.11 -5.69 6.25
C TYR A 101 -4.32 -4.77 6.18
N ASN A 102 -4.16 -3.67 5.45
CA ASN A 102 -5.18 -2.68 5.15
C ASN A 102 -5.84 -2.08 6.41
N LEU A 103 -5.04 -1.71 7.41
CA LEU A 103 -5.51 -1.12 8.66
C LEU A 103 -6.32 0.18 8.48
N THR A 104 -6.16 0.86 7.34
CA THR A 104 -6.96 2.05 6.97
C THR A 104 -8.37 1.72 6.49
N ASP A 105 -8.72 0.44 6.31
CA ASP A 105 -9.97 -0.01 5.68
C ASP A 105 -10.22 0.64 4.31
N SER A 106 -9.15 0.75 3.53
CA SER A 106 -9.25 1.43 2.25
C SER A 106 -9.94 0.54 1.24
N LYS A 107 -10.86 1.14 0.48
CA LYS A 107 -11.68 0.47 -0.53
C LYS A 107 -11.31 0.98 -1.90
N ARG A 108 -11.31 0.11 -2.91
CA ARG A 108 -11.09 0.52 -4.28
C ARG A 108 -12.45 0.95 -4.85
N PHE A 109 -12.63 2.24 -5.03
CA PHE A 109 -13.82 2.79 -5.69
C PHE A 109 -13.50 3.06 -7.15
N GLU A 110 -14.29 2.45 -8.03
CA GLU A 110 -14.24 2.67 -9.45
C GLU A 110 -15.49 3.40 -9.93
N TYR A 111 -15.28 4.50 -10.63
CA TYR A 111 -16.32 5.40 -11.12
C TYR A 111 -16.40 5.38 -12.64
N GLU A 112 -17.60 5.57 -13.17
CA GLU A 112 -17.87 5.75 -14.59
C GLU A 112 -18.43 7.16 -14.84
N ASN A 113 -17.71 7.99 -15.60
CA ASN A 113 -18.09 9.37 -15.98
C ASN A 113 -18.17 10.40 -14.83
N ASP A 114 -18.74 10.04 -13.68
CA ASP A 114 -18.88 10.86 -12.47
C ASP A 114 -18.60 10.01 -11.22
N THR A 115 -17.96 10.60 -10.21
CA THR A 115 -17.79 10.06 -8.85
C THR A 115 -19.08 9.59 -8.16
N LYS A 116 -20.26 9.99 -8.66
CA LYS A 116 -21.56 9.54 -8.19
C LYS A 116 -22.03 8.22 -8.81
N VAL A 117 -21.43 7.78 -9.91
CA VAL A 117 -21.76 6.52 -10.60
C VAL A 117 -20.68 5.50 -10.27
N SER A 118 -20.76 4.95 -9.07
CA SER A 118 -19.86 3.87 -8.62
C SER A 118 -20.20 2.59 -9.36
N ARG A 119 -19.25 2.08 -10.16
CA ARG A 119 -19.44 0.85 -10.94
C ARG A 119 -19.02 -0.38 -10.14
N TRP A 120 -17.85 -0.32 -9.50
CA TRP A 120 -17.32 -1.39 -8.68
C TRP A 120 -16.72 -0.83 -7.39
N VAL A 121 -16.93 -1.56 -6.30
CA VAL A 121 -16.33 -1.29 -4.99
C VAL A 121 -15.68 -2.57 -4.53
N ASP A 122 -14.35 -2.63 -4.61
CA ASP A 122 -13.63 -3.78 -4.07
C ASP A 122 -13.33 -3.50 -2.59
N TYR A 123 -13.80 -4.42 -1.75
CA TYR A 123 -13.64 -4.37 -0.31
C TYR A 123 -12.71 -5.50 0.13
N ASP A 124 -11.43 -5.17 0.29
CA ASP A 124 -10.42 -6.10 0.79
C ASP A 124 -10.50 -6.27 2.32
N GLY A 125 -11.15 -5.31 3.00
CA GLY A 125 -11.29 -5.27 4.46
C GLY A 125 -9.95 -5.23 5.20
N ARG A 126 -10.01 -5.35 6.52
CA ARG A 126 -8.82 -5.52 7.39
C ARG A 126 -8.56 -7.01 7.56
N THR A 127 -7.33 -7.44 7.29
CA THR A 127 -6.94 -8.86 7.42
C THR A 127 -5.81 -8.99 8.43
N PHE A 128 -5.90 -9.98 9.32
CA PHE A 128 -4.86 -10.30 10.30
C PHE A 128 -4.36 -11.71 10.07
N THR A 129 -3.06 -11.92 10.18
CA THR A 129 -2.42 -13.23 10.01
C THR A 129 -1.45 -13.47 11.15
N LEU A 130 -1.60 -14.60 11.82
CA LEU A 130 -0.67 -15.05 12.85
C LEU A 130 0.20 -16.18 12.26
N THR A 131 1.51 -16.03 12.34
CA THR A 131 2.48 -16.98 11.81
C THR A 131 3.41 -17.43 12.91
N ALA A 132 3.66 -18.74 13.03
CA ALA A 132 4.72 -19.28 13.85
C ALA A 132 5.74 -20.00 12.95
N ARG A 133 7.02 -19.68 13.12
CA ARG A 133 8.12 -20.25 12.34
C ARG A 133 9.12 -20.89 13.29
N ALA A 134 9.45 -22.16 13.03
CA ALA A 134 10.48 -22.89 13.76
C ALA A 134 11.65 -23.26 12.84
N THR A 135 12.87 -23.24 13.37
CA THR A 135 14.09 -23.65 12.65
C THR A 135 14.86 -24.68 13.47
N PHE A 136 15.23 -25.80 12.85
CA PHE A 136 15.89 -26.97 13.44
C PHE A 136 17.19 -27.29 12.72
#